data_AF-A0A917VXM4-F1
#
_entry.id   AF-A0A917VXM4-F1
#
_cell.length_a   1.000
_cell.length_b   1.000
_cell.length_c   1.000
_cell.angle_alpha   90.00
_cell.angle_beta   90.00
_cell.angle_gamma   90.00
#
_symmetry.space_group_name_H-M   'P 1'
#
loop_
_entity.id
_entity.type
_entity.pdbx_description
1 polymer ?
#
loop_
_entity_poly.entity_id
_entity_poly.type
_entity_poly.pdbx_seq_one_letter_code
_entity_poly.pdbx_strand_id
1 'polypeptide(L)'
;MTVGRRAIVLCRPDCDSGQIERLSRAHGLRVVYTVYTDTGPELAARIAVQHVLDFDAAAIVIPYLSAREAREARAWRMVTRFADLVTATGVLGCGL
;
A
#
# COMPACT_ATOMS: atom_id res chain seq x y z
N MET A 1 -13.72 19.87 -6.02
CA MET A 1 -13.59 18.41 -5.84
C MET A 1 -12.16 18.15 -5.42
N THR A 2 -11.91 17.78 -4.17
CA THR A 2 -10.57 17.35 -3.74
C THR A 2 -10.27 16.03 -4.45
N VAL A 3 -9.32 16.06 -5.38
CA VAL A 3 -8.84 14.85 -6.05
C VAL A 3 -8.16 14.00 -4.98
N GLY A 4 -8.74 12.83 -4.65
CA GLY A 4 -8.19 11.93 -3.66
C GLY A 4 -6.74 11.56 -4.00
N ARG A 5 -5.91 11.34 -2.96
CA ARG A 5 -4.50 10.99 -3.15
C ARG A 5 -4.39 9.69 -3.94
N ARG A 6 -3.56 9.69 -4.98
CA ARG A 6 -3.34 8.50 -5.83
C ARG A 6 -2.74 7.38 -4.99
N ALA A 7 -3.30 6.18 -5.10
CA ALA A 7 -2.82 5.01 -4.39
C ALA A 7 -2.75 3.79 -5.30
N ILE A 8 -1.74 2.95 -5.10
CA ILE A 8 -1.78 1.58 -5.61
C ILE A 8 -2.25 0.64 -4.50
N VAL A 9 -2.81 -0.49 -4.90
CA VAL A 9 -3.14 -1.59 -3.98
C VAL A 9 -2.18 -2.73 -4.24
N LEU A 10 -1.61 -3.29 -3.18
CA LEU A 10 -0.87 -4.55 -3.25
C LEU A 10 -1.68 -5.59 -2.48
N CYS A 11 -2.11 -6.64 -3.18
CA CYS A 11 -3.01 -7.65 -2.66
C CYS A 11 -2.51 -9.05 -2.98
N ARG A 12 -2.89 -10.01 -2.14
CA ARG A 12 -2.84 -11.42 -2.51
C ARG A 12 -4.01 -11.76 -3.45
N PRO A 13 -3.95 -12.87 -4.20
CA PRO A 13 -5.01 -13.25 -5.14
C PRO A 13 -6.40 -13.39 -4.52
N ASP A 14 -6.50 -13.62 -3.21
CA ASP A 14 -7.72 -13.82 -2.42
C ASP A 14 -8.21 -12.55 -1.69
N CYS A 15 -7.68 -11.37 -2.03
CA CYS A 15 -8.01 -10.10 -1.37
C CYS A 15 -9.52 -9.79 -1.42
N ASP A 16 -10.08 -9.39 -0.27
CA ASP A 16 -11.45 -8.85 -0.17
C ASP A 16 -11.52 -7.42 -0.74
N SER A 17 -12.26 -7.25 -1.85
CA SER A 17 -12.50 -5.95 -2.46
C SER A 17 -13.22 -4.97 -1.52
N GLY A 18 -14.08 -5.47 -0.63
CA GLY A 18 -14.76 -4.65 0.38
C GLY A 18 -13.79 -4.08 1.42
N GLN A 19 -12.70 -4.77 1.73
CA GLN A 19 -11.64 -4.23 2.60
C GLN A 19 -10.85 -3.12 1.90
N ILE A 20 -10.52 -3.30 0.61
CA ILE A 20 -9.81 -2.31 -0.20
C ILE A 20 -10.64 -1.01 -0.29
N GLU A 21 -11.93 -1.11 -0.57
CA GLU A 21 -12.82 0.05 -0.65
C GLU A 21 -12.93 0.80 0.68
N ARG A 22 -13.08 0.08 1.80
CA ARG A 22 -13.16 0.67 3.13
C ARG A 22 -11.89 1.44 3.48
N LEU A 23 -10.71 0.84 3.30
CA LEU A 23 -9.42 1.49 3.54
C LEU A 23 -9.23 2.70 2.63
N SER A 24 -9.54 2.56 1.34
CA SER A 24 -9.39 3.66 0.38
C SER A 24 -10.27 4.86 0.75
N ARG A 25 -11.54 4.61 1.11
CA ARG A 25 -12.48 5.65 1.53
C ARG A 25 -12.06 6.32 2.84
N ALA A 26 -11.67 5.52 3.84
CA ALA A 26 -11.24 6.02 5.14
C ALA A 26 -10.01 6.96 5.04
N HIS A 27 -9.16 6.75 4.04
CA HIS A 27 -7.93 7.53 3.84
C HIS A 27 -8.00 8.52 2.66
N GLY A 28 -9.18 8.75 2.07
CA GLY A 28 -9.35 9.69 0.96
C GLY A 28 -8.51 9.34 -0.28
N LEU A 29 -8.31 8.05 -0.53
CA LEU A 29 -7.45 7.53 -1.59
C LEU A 29 -8.25 7.28 -2.88
N ARG A 30 -7.59 7.55 -4.00
CA ARG A 30 -8.02 7.12 -5.33
C ARG A 30 -7.11 5.98 -5.79
N VAL A 31 -7.65 4.77 -5.84
CA VAL A 31 -6.93 3.62 -6.38
C VAL A 31 -6.71 3.81 -7.89
N VAL A 32 -5.44 3.79 -8.31
CA VAL A 32 -5.04 3.95 -9.73
C VAL A 32 -4.53 2.65 -10.35
N TYR A 33 -4.10 1.71 -9.53
CA TYR A 33 -3.66 0.38 -9.97
C TYR A 33 -3.74 -0.64 -8.83
N THR A 34 -4.03 -1.90 -9.16
CA THR A 34 -4.02 -3.02 -8.22
C THR A 34 -3.03 -4.07 -8.69
N VAL A 35 -2.08 -4.40 -7.83
CA VAL A 35 -1.06 -5.42 -8.01
C VAL A 35 -1.50 -6.65 -7.24
N TYR A 36 -1.63 -7.78 -7.94
CA TYR A 36 -1.85 -9.09 -7.32
C TYR A 36 -0.54 -9.88 -7.28
N THR A 37 -0.08 -10.25 -6.09
CA THR A 37 1.14 -11.04 -5.90
C THR A 37 1.07 -11.87 -4.63
N ASP A 38 1.64 -13.08 -4.67
CA ASP A 38 1.85 -13.94 -3.50
C ASP A 38 3.34 -14.23 -3.30
N THR A 39 4.13 -13.16 -3.31
CA THR A 39 5.58 -13.21 -3.15
C THR A 39 5.99 -12.83 -1.74
N GLY A 40 7.22 -13.21 -1.36
CA GLY A 40 7.82 -12.79 -0.09
C GLY A 40 7.98 -11.26 0.01
N PRO A 41 8.14 -10.73 1.24
CA PRO A 41 8.07 -9.30 1.52
C PRO A 41 9.13 -8.47 0.77
N GLU A 42 10.32 -9.02 0.50
CA GLU A 42 11.37 -8.32 -0.25
C GLU A 42 10.98 -8.07 -1.71
N LEU A 43 10.42 -9.07 -2.38
CA LEU A 43 10.01 -8.95 -3.78
C LEU A 43 8.72 -8.13 -3.88
N ALA A 44 7.76 -8.37 -2.98
CA ALA A 44 6.53 -7.62 -2.87
C ALA A 44 6.79 -6.11 -2.67
N ALA A 45 7.74 -5.74 -1.81
CA ALA A 45 8.14 -4.35 -1.61
C ALA A 45 8.76 -3.71 -2.86
N ARG A 46 9.59 -4.43 -3.61
CA ARG A 46 10.19 -3.92 -4.86
C ARG A 46 9.13 -3.69 -5.93
N ILE A 47 8.21 -4.65 -6.09
CA ILE A 47 7.07 -4.52 -7.01
C ILE A 47 6.21 -3.31 -6.60
N ALA A 48 5.95 -3.13 -5.30
CA ALA A 48 5.19 -2.01 -4.79
C ALA A 48 5.86 -0.66 -5.11
N VAL A 49 7.18 -0.54 -4.89
CA VAL A 49 7.93 0.69 -5.23
C VAL A 49 7.91 0.96 -6.74
N GLN A 50 8.12 -0.05 -7.57
CA GLN A 50 8.05 0.11 -9.02
C GLN A 50 6.70 0.70 -9.44
N HIS A 51 5.60 0.11 -8.98
CA HIS A 51 4.26 0.61 -9.31
C HIS A 51 3.92 1.96 -8.67
N VAL A 52 4.48 2.28 -7.50
CA VAL A 52 4.36 3.63 -6.94
C VAL A 52 4.94 4.67 -7.90
N LEU A 53 6.12 4.39 -8.48
CA LEU A 53 6.79 5.28 -9.41
C LEU A 53 6.05 5.34 -10.76
N ASP A 54 5.65 4.19 -11.31
CA ASP A 54 4.96 4.10 -12.60
C ASP A 54 3.61 4.84 -12.59
N PHE A 55 2.92 4.84 -11.46
CA PHE A 55 1.59 5.41 -11.31
C PHE A 55 1.56 6.73 -10.54
N ASP A 56 2.71 7.32 -10.19
CA ASP A 56 2.79 8.55 -9.37
C ASP A 56 1.88 8.47 -8.14
N ALA A 57 1.99 7.35 -7.41
CA ALA A 57 1.11 7.06 -6.28
C ALA A 57 1.73 7.56 -4.97
N ALA A 58 0.96 8.36 -4.23
CA ALA A 58 1.38 8.88 -2.93
C ALA A 58 1.13 7.88 -1.78
N ALA A 59 0.43 6.77 -2.03
CA ALA A 59 0.11 5.77 -1.02
C ALA A 59 0.06 4.35 -1.61
N ILE A 60 0.24 3.36 -0.73
CA ILE A 60 0.09 1.94 -1.03
C ILE A 60 -0.87 1.35 -0.01
N VAL A 61 -1.93 0.71 -0.49
CA VAL A 61 -2.86 -0.04 0.35
C VAL A 61 -2.47 -1.51 0.35
N ILE A 62 -2.18 -2.08 1.52
CA ILE A 62 -1.82 -3.50 1.68
C ILE A 62 -2.77 -4.14 2.72
N PRO A 63 -3.95 -4.63 2.29
CA PRO A 63 -5.02 -5.04 3.20
C PRO A 63 -4.70 -6.25 4.08
N TYR A 64 -3.73 -7.08 3.67
CA TYR A 64 -3.32 -8.27 4.42
C TYR A 64 -2.16 -8.01 5.39
N LEU A 65 -1.51 -6.85 5.29
CA LEU A 65 -0.37 -6.51 6.14
C LEU A 65 -0.88 -5.76 7.37
N SER A 66 -0.37 -6.08 8.55
CA SER A 66 -0.59 -5.27 9.75
C SER A 66 0.46 -4.17 9.90
N ALA A 67 0.13 -3.09 10.60
CA ALA A 67 1.08 -2.02 10.90
C ALA A 67 2.29 -2.53 11.72
N ARG A 68 2.14 -3.59 12.51
CA ARG A 68 3.24 -4.22 13.27
C ARG A 68 4.21 -4.92 12.32
N GLU A 69 3.70 -5.80 11.44
CA GLU A 69 4.51 -6.50 10.45
C GLU A 69 5.23 -5.53 9.50
N ALA A 70 4.55 -4.44 9.13
CA ALA A 70 5.14 -3.38 8.31
C ALA A 70 6.33 -2.67 8.99
N ARG A 71 6.30 -2.52 10.32
CA ARG A 71 7.41 -1.92 11.09
C ARG A 71 8.57 -2.90 11.28
N GLU A 72 8.25 -4.18 11.53
CA GLU A 72 9.26 -5.22 11.78
C GLU A 72 10.05 -5.55 10.49
N ALA A 73 9.36 -5.65 9.35
CA ALA A 73 10.01 -5.96 8.08
C ALA A 73 10.77 -4.75 7.51
N ARG A 74 12.09 -4.90 7.37
CA ARG A 74 12.94 -3.86 6.76
C ARG A 74 12.48 -3.47 5.35
N ALA A 75 11.96 -4.43 4.58
CA ALA A 75 11.44 -4.20 3.24
C ALA A 75 10.34 -3.13 3.24
N TRP A 76 9.29 -3.28 4.06
CA TRP A 76 8.17 -2.34 4.15
C TRP A 76 8.59 -0.98 4.71
N ARG A 77 9.52 -0.93 5.67
CA ARG A 77 10.09 0.34 6.13
C ARG A 77 10.85 1.12 5.05
N MET A 78 11.44 0.46 4.06
CA MET A 78 12.08 1.17 2.94
C MET A 78 11.03 1.74 1.98
N VAL A 79 9.91 1.05 1.80
CA VAL A 79 8.81 1.51 0.94
C VAL A 79 8.21 2.83 1.43
N THR A 80 8.19 3.09 2.74
CA THR A 80 7.69 4.37 3.29
C THR A 80 8.49 5.59 2.83
N ARG A 81 9.71 5.41 2.29
CA ARG A 81 10.47 6.52 1.67
C ARG A 81 9.87 7.01 0.36
N PHE A 82 8.99 6.22 -0.27
CA PHE A 82 8.40 6.51 -1.57
C PHE A 82 6.91 6.82 -1.47
N ALA A 83 6.17 6.17 -0.57
CA ALA A 83 4.73 6.34 -0.41
C ALA A 83 4.26 5.96 0.99
N ASP A 84 3.13 6.52 1.44
CA ASP A 84 2.51 6.12 2.70
C ASP A 84 1.98 4.68 2.60
N LEU A 85 2.27 3.84 3.58
CA LEU A 85 1.70 2.50 3.69
C LEU A 85 0.40 2.52 4.49
N VAL A 86 -0.72 2.22 3.84
CA VAL A 86 -2.02 1.97 4.47
C VAL A 86 -2.21 0.48 4.63
N THR A 87 -2.15 0.02 5.87
CA THR A 87 -2.21 -1.40 6.26
C THR A 87 -3.58 -1.73 6.82
N ALA A 88 -3.85 -3.01 7.11
CA ALA A 88 -5.08 -3.46 7.73
C ALA A 88 -5.39 -2.77 9.08
N THR A 89 -4.35 -2.38 9.81
CA THR A 89 -4.46 -1.91 11.20
C THR A 89 -3.88 -0.53 11.44
N GLY A 90 -3.43 0.18 10.41
CA GLY A 90 -2.92 1.54 10.55
C GLY A 90 -2.10 2.04 9.37
N VAL A 91 -1.57 3.25 9.50
CA VAL A 91 -0.77 3.92 8.46
C VAL A 91 0.67 4.07 8.91
N LEU A 92 1.62 3.84 8.01
CA LEU A 92 3.03 4.19 8.16
C LEU A 92 3.35 5.27 7.12
N GLY A 93 3.60 6.49 7.58
CA GLY A 93 3.82 7.64 6.71
C GLY A 93 5.25 7.75 6.15
N CYS A 94 5.41 8.58 5.13
CA CYS A 94 6.69 9.03 4.62
C CYS A 94 7.33 10.03 5.59
N GLY A 95 8.16 9.51 6.52
CA GLY A 95 8.86 10.29 7.53
C GLY A 95 9.34 9.38 8.66
N LEU A 96 10.56 9.62 9.15
CA LEU A 96 11.21 8.90 10.25
C LEU A 96 10.30 8.66 11.47
#